data_AF-A0AAW8AZC4-F1
#
_entry.id   AF-A0AAW8AZC4-F1
#
_cell.length_a   1.000
_cell.length_b   1.000
_cell.length_c   1.000
_cell.angle_alpha   90.00
_cell.angle_beta   90.00
_cell.angle_gamma   90.00
#
_symmetry.space_group_name_H-M   'P 1'
#
loop_
_entity.id
_entity.type
_entity.pdbx_description
1 polymer ?
#
loop_
_entity_poly.entity_id
_entity_poly.type
_entity_poly.pdbx_seq_one_letter_code
_entity_poly.pdbx_strand_id
1 'polypeptide(L)'
;MTQTTLTKMRRSVAMAYVFMFLALFTLFSGLFAYWLARKVTQVDYAEVWLQAQALWIMRNIVIYTILAIFAALWFIPLFFFAWDSQLWVKACVVTGVIFSFIAFIFLINAWFKGIYKFSQNKAVF
;
A
#
# COMPACT_ATOMS: atom_id res chain seq x y z
N MET A 1 -25.15 -15.92 -8.70
CA MET A 1 -23.70 -15.70 -8.88
C MET A 1 -23.03 -17.06 -9.01
N THR A 2 -22.25 -17.32 -10.06
CA THR A 2 -21.58 -18.62 -10.19
C THR A 2 -20.39 -18.70 -9.23
N GLN A 3 -20.17 -19.87 -8.63
CA GLN A 3 -19.00 -20.16 -7.77
C GLN A 3 -17.67 -19.76 -8.43
N THR A 4 -17.59 -19.87 -9.76
CA THR A 4 -16.45 -19.50 -10.59
C THR A 4 -16.14 -17.99 -10.58
N THR A 5 -17.16 -17.13 -10.53
CA THR A 5 -16.96 -15.67 -10.51
C THR A 5 -16.50 -15.19 -9.14
N LEU A 6 -17.02 -15.80 -8.07
CA LEU A 6 -16.65 -15.49 -6.69
C LEU A 6 -15.19 -15.89 -6.38
N THR A 7 -14.78 -17.08 -6.82
CA THR A 7 -13.38 -17.52 -6.69
C THR A 7 -12.41 -16.61 -7.45
N LYS A 8 -12.80 -16.14 -8.64
CA LYS A 8 -12.02 -15.17 -9.42
C LYS A 8 -11.80 -13.85 -8.68
N MET A 9 -12.83 -13.30 -8.04
CA MET A 9 -12.69 -12.06 -7.25
C MET A 9 -11.84 -12.26 -6.01
N ARG A 10 -12.02 -13.37 -5.27
CA ARG A 10 -11.16 -13.71 -4.12
C ARG A 10 -9.69 -13.80 -4.54
N ARG A 11 -9.41 -14.45 -5.67
CA ARG A 11 -8.05 -14.54 -6.21
C ARG A 11 -7.49 -13.16 -6.59
N SER A 12 -8.32 -12.28 -7.15
CA SER A 12 -7.93 -10.89 -7.45
C SER A 12 -7.53 -10.13 -6.18
N VAL A 13 -8.34 -10.21 -5.11
CA VAL A 13 -8.05 -9.56 -3.82
C VAL A 13 -6.81 -10.17 -3.15
N ALA A 14 -6.65 -11.50 -3.21
CA ALA A 14 -5.45 -12.16 -2.69
C ALA A 14 -4.19 -11.70 -3.42
N MET A 15 -4.22 -11.63 -4.76
CA MET A 15 -3.10 -11.07 -5.53
C MET A 15 -2.87 -9.60 -5.21
N ALA A 16 -3.93 -8.81 -5.02
CA ALA A 16 -3.81 -7.41 -4.60
C ALA A 16 -3.09 -7.28 -3.24
N TYR A 17 -3.34 -8.18 -2.28
CA TYR A 17 -2.59 -8.23 -1.01
C TYR A 17 -1.12 -8.59 -1.19
N VAL A 18 -0.78 -9.49 -2.11
CA VAL A 18 0.62 -9.81 -2.44
C VAL A 18 1.32 -8.58 -3.02
N PHE A 19 0.69 -7.90 -3.98
CA PHE A 19 1.26 -6.68 -4.56
C PHE A 19 1.31 -5.51 -3.58
N MET A 20 0.35 -5.42 -2.64
CA MET A 20 0.36 -4.45 -1.54
C MET A 20 1.56 -4.68 -0.62
N PHE A 21 1.92 -5.94 -0.33
CA PHE A 21 3.15 -6.25 0.41
C PHE A 21 4.39 -5.86 -0.39
N LEU A 22 4.45 -6.23 -1.67
CA LEU A 22 5.57 -5.86 -2.54
C LEU A 22 5.74 -4.34 -2.68
N ALA A 23 4.67 -3.56 -2.45
CA ALA A 23 4.72 -2.10 -2.49
C ALA A 23 5.68 -1.49 -1.47
N LEU A 24 6.02 -2.23 -0.41
CA LEU A 24 7.06 -1.87 0.56
C LEU A 24 8.43 -1.66 -0.11
N PHE A 25 8.73 -2.43 -1.16
CA PHE A 25 10.02 -2.39 -1.85
C PHE A 25 9.95 -1.55 -3.13
N THR A 26 8.80 -1.54 -3.80
CA THR A 26 8.64 -0.83 -5.08
C THR A 26 7.26 -0.17 -5.18
N LEU A 27 7.20 1.16 -5.32
CA LEU A 27 5.91 1.85 -5.50
C LEU A 27 5.10 1.34 -6.70
N PHE A 28 5.78 0.84 -7.74
CA PHE A 28 5.16 0.29 -8.94
C PHE A 28 4.24 -0.92 -8.65
N SER A 29 4.60 -1.80 -7.71
CA SER A 29 3.71 -2.90 -7.32
C SER A 29 2.45 -2.40 -6.61
N GLY A 30 2.50 -1.24 -5.95
CA GLY A 30 1.32 -0.57 -5.41
C GLY A 30 0.29 -0.23 -6.48
N LEU A 31 0.71 0.15 -7.69
CA LEU A 31 -0.20 0.41 -8.81
C LEU A 31 -0.95 -0.87 -9.23
N PHE A 32 -0.26 -2.01 -9.28
CA PHE A 32 -0.92 -3.29 -9.57
C PHE A 32 -1.91 -3.70 -8.49
N ALA A 33 -1.54 -3.53 -7.22
CA ALA A 33 -2.45 -3.83 -6.11
C ALA A 33 -3.71 -2.96 -6.17
N TYR A 34 -3.55 -1.65 -6.44
CA TYR A 34 -4.67 -0.74 -6.63
C TYR A 34 -5.56 -1.15 -7.80
N TRP A 35 -4.96 -1.48 -8.95
CA TRP A 35 -5.70 -1.88 -10.14
C TRP A 35 -6.49 -3.17 -9.95
N LEU A 36 -5.88 -4.20 -9.33
CA LEU A 36 -6.55 -5.47 -9.02
C LEU A 36 -7.69 -5.31 -8.02
N ALA A 37 -7.52 -4.45 -7.02
CA ALA A 37 -8.56 -4.13 -6.06
C ALA A 37 -9.71 -3.35 -6.72
N ARG A 38 -9.40 -2.35 -7.55
CA ARG A 38 -10.39 -1.55 -8.29
C ARG A 38 -11.31 -2.42 -9.16
N LYS A 39 -10.79 -3.48 -9.79
CA LYS A 39 -11.62 -4.41 -10.56
C LYS A 39 -12.73 -5.06 -9.75
N VAL A 40 -12.52 -5.28 -8.44
CA VAL A 40 -13.49 -5.90 -7.56
C VAL A 40 -14.52 -4.88 -7.07
N THR A 41 -14.13 -3.62 -6.89
CA THR A 41 -15.06 -2.56 -6.46
C THR A 41 -16.02 -2.10 -7.55
N GLN A 42 -15.70 -2.36 -8.82
CA GLN A 42 -16.53 -2.04 -9.98
C GLN A 42 -17.58 -3.13 -10.30
N VAL A 43 -17.60 -4.24 -9.55
CA VAL A 43 -18.57 -5.32 -9.75
C VAL A 43 -19.75 -5.10 -8.81
N ASP A 44 -20.89 -4.70 -9.35
CA ASP A 44 -22.09 -4.35 -8.56
C ASP A 44 -22.63 -5.49 -7.69
N TYR A 45 -22.39 -6.74 -8.09
CA TYR A 45 -22.84 -7.93 -7.39
C TYR A 45 -21.73 -8.58 -6.54
N ALA A 46 -20.64 -7.86 -6.23
CA ALA A 46 -19.60 -8.34 -5.34
C ALA A 46 -20.11 -8.44 -3.89
N GLU A 47 -19.68 -9.48 -3.16
CA GLU A 47 -20.02 -9.60 -1.74
C GLU A 47 -19.42 -8.42 -0.96
N VAL A 48 -20.20 -7.87 -0.02
CA VAL A 48 -19.85 -6.65 0.73
C VAL A 48 -18.47 -6.74 1.39
N TRP A 49 -18.12 -7.91 1.94
CA TRP A 49 -16.81 -8.10 2.59
C TRP A 49 -15.66 -8.07 1.58
N LEU A 50 -15.83 -8.58 0.35
CA LEU A 50 -14.84 -8.51 -0.72
C LEU A 50 -14.66 -7.09 -1.22
N GLN A 51 -15.77 -6.35 -1.35
CA GLN A 51 -15.74 -4.94 -1.71
C GLN A 51 -15.04 -4.10 -0.64
N ALA A 52 -15.31 -4.36 0.64
CA ALA A 52 -14.62 -3.71 1.76
C ALA A 52 -13.11 -3.99 1.76
N GLN A 53 -12.71 -5.24 1.49
CA GLN A 53 -11.30 -5.63 1.36
C GLN A 53 -10.61 -4.90 0.20
N ALA A 54 -11.28 -4.80 -0.96
CA ALA A 54 -10.75 -4.09 -2.11
C ALA A 54 -10.59 -2.58 -1.82
N LEU A 55 -11.59 -1.94 -1.21
CA LEU A 55 -11.51 -0.53 -0.80
C LEU A 55 -10.41 -0.30 0.26
N TRP A 56 -10.24 -1.23 1.20
CA TRP A 56 -9.15 -1.20 2.18
C TRP A 56 -7.78 -1.16 1.50
N ILE A 57 -7.54 -2.04 0.54
CA ILE A 57 -6.28 -2.09 -0.22
C ILE A 57 -6.08 -0.78 -0.98
N MET A 58 -7.10 -0.32 -1.73
CA MET A 58 -7.03 0.92 -2.52
C MET A 58 -6.67 2.13 -1.64
N ARG A 59 -7.36 2.31 -0.52
CA ARG A 59 -7.14 3.42 0.42
C ARG A 59 -5.71 3.41 0.96
N ASN A 60 -5.26 2.27 1.48
CA ASN A 60 -3.96 2.19 2.14
C ASN A 60 -2.79 2.36 1.16
N ILE A 61 -2.93 1.90 -0.09
CA ILE A 61 -1.91 2.15 -1.13
C ILE A 61 -1.82 3.63 -1.46
N VAL A 62 -2.96 4.33 -1.59
CA VAL A 62 -2.95 5.78 -1.85
C VAL A 62 -2.28 6.52 -0.70
N ILE A 63 -2.66 6.21 0.55
CA ILE A 63 -2.04 6.83 1.73
C ILE A 63 -0.53 6.54 1.77
N TYR A 64 -0.13 5.28 1.58
CA TYR A 64 1.28 4.90 1.57
C TYR A 64 2.07 5.62 0.47
N THR A 65 1.49 5.75 -0.73
CA THR A 65 2.13 6.45 -1.85
C THR A 65 2.36 7.93 -1.51
N ILE A 66 1.39 8.59 -0.89
CA ILE A 66 1.52 9.98 -0.43
C ILE A 66 2.62 10.09 0.63
N LEU A 67 2.64 9.18 1.62
CA LEU A 67 3.67 9.16 2.67
C LEU A 67 5.07 8.91 2.09
N ALA A 68 5.20 8.01 1.13
CA ALA A 68 6.46 7.70 0.47
C ALA A 68 6.98 8.88 -0.37
N ILE A 69 6.09 9.56 -1.12
CA ILE A 69 6.44 10.78 -1.85
C ILE A 69 6.88 11.87 -0.87
N PHE A 70 6.12 12.08 0.21
CA PHE A 70 6.48 13.04 1.25
C PHE A 70 7.86 12.76 1.86
N ALA A 71 8.16 11.50 2.18
CA ALA A 71 9.48 11.10 2.67
C ALA A 71 10.58 11.34 1.63
N ALA A 72 10.32 11.05 0.35
CA ALA A 72 11.26 11.25 -0.75
C ALA A 72 11.71 12.71 -0.91
N LEU A 73 10.82 13.69 -0.63
CA LEU A 73 11.15 15.11 -0.72
C LEU A 73 12.31 15.53 0.21
N TRP A 74 12.47 14.85 1.35
CA TRP A 74 13.55 15.15 2.29
C TRP A 74 14.93 14.71 1.80
N PHE A 75 15.00 13.88 0.76
CA PHE A 75 16.25 13.44 0.15
C PHE A 75 16.70 14.30 -1.03
N ILE A 76 15.93 15.33 -1.43
CA ILE A 76 16.30 16.26 -2.52
C ILE A 76 17.72 16.86 -2.34
N PRO A 77 18.16 17.26 -1.13
CA PRO A 77 19.51 17.82 -0.96
C PRO A 77 20.65 16.90 -1.40
N LEU A 78 20.45 15.58 -1.38
CA LEU A 78 21.47 14.60 -1.77
C LEU A 78 21.83 14.65 -3.26
N PHE A 79 21.01 15.27 -4.12
CA PHE A 79 21.36 15.51 -5.52
C PHE A 79 22.46 16.57 -5.70
N PHE A 80 22.64 17.45 -4.71
CA PHE A 80 23.53 18.61 -4.81
C PHE A 80 24.71 18.52 -3.83
N PHE A 81 24.51 17.86 -2.69
CA PHE A 81 25.46 17.84 -1.59
C PHE A 81 25.73 16.41 -1.12
N ALA A 82 26.99 16.12 -0.79
CA ALA A 82 27.31 14.90 -0.05
C ALA A 82 26.61 14.93 1.31
N TRP A 83 26.11 13.78 1.77
CA TRP A 83 25.31 13.69 3.01
C TRP A 83 26.04 14.27 4.23
N ASP A 84 27.36 14.23 4.24
CA ASP A 84 28.23 14.69 5.33
C ASP A 84 28.54 16.21 5.27
N SER A 85 28.38 16.82 4.10
CA SER A 85 28.96 18.14 3.81
C SER A 85 28.50 19.29 4.70
N GLN A 86 27.24 19.26 5.17
CA GLN A 86 26.63 20.33 5.94
C GLN A 86 25.65 19.75 6.97
N LEU A 87 25.55 20.37 8.14
CA LEU A 87 24.69 19.91 9.23
C LEU A 87 23.20 19.85 8.83
N TRP A 88 22.73 20.82 8.03
CA TRP A 88 21.34 20.85 7.56
C TRP A 88 21.03 19.72 6.56
N VAL A 89 22.00 19.34 5.71
CA VAL A 89 21.86 18.18 4.79
C VAL A 89 21.74 16.90 5.59
N LYS A 90 22.62 16.71 6.60
CA LYS A 90 22.53 15.57 7.53
C LYS A 90 21.15 15.51 8.20
N ALA A 91 20.67 16.64 8.71
CA ALA A 91 19.36 16.71 9.34
C ALA A 91 18.23 16.31 8.37
N CYS A 92 18.22 16.83 7.14
CA CYS A 92 17.24 16.45 6.12
C CYS A 92 17.25 14.95 5.82
N VAL A 93 18.43 14.34 5.67
CA VAL A 93 18.56 12.89 5.42
C VAL A 93 18.00 12.08 6.59
N VAL A 94 18.36 12.42 7.83
CA VAL A 94 17.84 11.75 9.03
C VAL A 94 16.31 11.86 9.09
N THR A 95 15.76 13.05 8.85
CA THR A 95 14.30 13.25 8.80
C THR A 95 13.63 12.43 7.70
N GLY A 96 14.22 12.38 6.50
CA GLY A 96 13.73 11.55 5.40
C GLY A 96 13.71 10.06 5.74
N VAL A 97 14.74 9.56 6.42
CA VAL A 97 14.80 8.16 6.89
C VAL A 97 13.69 7.88 7.90
N ILE A 98 13.47 8.77 8.87
CA ILE A 98 12.40 8.64 9.86
C ILE A 98 11.02 8.59 9.17
N PHE A 99 10.74 9.51 8.25
CA PHE A 99 9.47 9.49 7.52
C PHE A 99 9.29 8.27 6.63
N SER A 100 10.37 7.79 6.01
CA SER A 100 10.35 6.54 5.23
C SER A 100 10.00 5.34 6.12
N PHE A 101 10.58 5.28 7.33
CA PHE A 101 10.30 4.24 8.31
C PHE A 101 8.84 4.28 8.79
N ILE A 102 8.29 5.47 9.04
CA ILE A 102 6.87 5.66 9.39
C ILE A 102 5.96 5.14 8.27
N ALA A 103 6.24 5.49 7.01
CA ALA A 103 5.49 5.02 5.86
C ALA A 103 5.54 3.48 5.75
N PHE A 104 6.71 2.89 5.97
CA PHE A 104 6.93 1.44 5.92
C PHE A 104 6.11 0.71 6.99
N ILE A 105 6.18 1.17 8.24
CA ILE A 105 5.40 0.61 9.35
C ILE A 105 3.90 0.75 9.09
N PHE A 106 3.46 1.90 8.59
CA PHE A 106 2.05 2.13 8.25
C PHE A 106 1.53 1.05 7.29
N LEU A 107 2.25 0.80 6.20
CA LEU A 107 1.81 -0.17 5.19
C LEU A 107 1.86 -1.61 5.72
N ILE A 108 2.89 -1.98 6.48
CA ILE A 108 2.98 -3.29 7.14
C ILE A 108 1.79 -3.52 8.07
N ASN A 109 1.48 -2.55 8.93
CA ASN A 109 0.36 -2.64 9.86
C ASN A 109 -0.98 -2.79 9.11
N ALA A 110 -1.19 -1.97 8.09
CA ALA A 110 -2.38 -2.04 7.26
C ALA A 110 -2.51 -3.39 6.53
N TRP A 111 -1.38 -3.94 6.09
CA TRP A 111 -1.32 -5.25 5.43
C TRP A 111 -1.67 -6.38 6.39
N PHE A 112 -1.06 -6.44 7.58
CA PHE A 112 -1.37 -7.46 8.59
C PHE A 112 -2.85 -7.43 9.01
N LYS A 113 -3.40 -6.24 9.28
CA LYS A 113 -4.82 -6.10 9.64
C LYS A 113 -5.74 -6.57 8.50
N GLY A 114 -5.39 -6.24 7.26
CA GLY A 114 -6.14 -6.63 6.07
C GLY A 114 -6.15 -8.13 5.83
N ILE A 115 -4.95 -8.74 5.77
CA ILE A 115 -4.80 -10.18 5.47
C ILE A 115 -5.42 -11.06 6.55
N TYR A 116 -5.32 -10.65 7.83
CA TYR A 116 -5.92 -11.38 8.94
C TYR A 116 -7.44 -11.48 8.80
N LYS A 117 -8.12 -10.38 8.49
CA LYS A 117 -9.57 -10.37 8.26
C LYS A 117 -9.94 -11.06 6.95
N PHE A 118 -9.10 -10.96 5.92
CA PHE A 118 -9.32 -11.63 4.64
C PHE A 118 -9.33 -13.16 4.81
N SER A 119 -8.41 -13.70 5.61
CA SER A 119 -8.38 -15.13 5.95
C SER A 119 -9.63 -15.62 6.69
N GLN A 120 -10.38 -14.72 7.33
CA GLN A 120 -11.63 -15.03 8.02
C GLN A 120 -12.87 -14.79 7.14
N ASN A 121 -12.70 -14.43 5.85
CA ASN A 121 -13.77 -13.95 4.98
C ASN A 121 -14.59 -12.80 5.60
N LYS A 122 -13.93 -11.92 6.36
CA LYS A 122 -14.56 -10.78 7.04
C LYS A 122 -14.22 -9.47 6.33
N ALA A 123 -15.16 -8.53 6.43
CA ALA A 123 -14.91 -7.15 6.03
C ALA A 123 -13.83 -6.53 6.93
N VAL A 124 -13.02 -5.63 6.35
CA VAL A 124 -12.10 -4.78 7.09
C VAL A 124 -12.68 -3.37 7.09
N PHE A 125 -12.83 -2.81 8.29
CA PHE A 125 -13.19 -1.42 8.51
C PHE A 125 -11.98 -0.68 9.12
#